data_AF-A0A531JBQ5-F1
#
_entry.id   AF-A0A531JBQ5-F1
#
_cell.length_a   1.000
_cell.length_b   1.000
_cell.length_c   1.000
_cell.angle_alpha   90.00
_cell.angle_beta   90.00
_cell.angle_gamma   90.00
#
_symmetry.space_group_name_H-M   'P 1'
#
loop_
_entity.id
_entity.type
_entity.pdbx_description
1 polymer ?
#
loop_
_entity_poly.entity_id
_entity_poly.type
_entity_poly.pdbx_seq_one_letter_code
_entity_poly.pdbx_strand_id
1 'polypeptide(L)' 'IKRVRQSDWSGFIRAISEAYDALGLHFRPDFNGAFGDGYSVVPLTNRNGHRVSAAMAYLSESVRSRRNLTILPKTTV' A
#
# COMPACT_ATOMS: atom_id res chain seq x y z
N ILE A 1 -2.32 4.16 -5.28
CA ILE A 1 -2.40 3.25 -4.11
C ILE A 1 -3.60 2.35 -4.33
N LYS A 2 -3.44 1.03 -4.22
CA LYS A 2 -4.54 0.06 -4.38
C LYS A 2 -4.95 -0.45 -3.00
N ARG A 3 -6.25 -0.66 -2.79
CA ARG A 3 -6.82 -1.36 -1.64
C ARG A 3 -7.63 -2.55 -2.16
N VAL A 4 -7.61 -3.67 -1.46
CA VAL A 4 -8.46 -4.83 -1.78
C VAL A 4 -9.87 -4.50 -1.31
N ARG A 5 -10.88 -4.59 -2.19
CA ARG A 5 -12.27 -4.31 -1.79
C ARG A 5 -12.73 -5.43 -0.85
N GLN A 6 -13.60 -5.11 0.10
CA GLN A 6 -14.17 -6.12 1.00
C GLN A 6 -14.93 -7.21 0.24
N SER A 7 -15.54 -6.87 -0.90
CA SER A 7 -16.16 -7.84 -1.82
C SER A 7 -15.19 -8.93 -2.32
N ASP A 8 -13.90 -8.62 -2.33
CA ASP A 8 -12.83 -9.50 -2.82
C ASP A 8 -12.16 -10.26 -1.67
N TRP A 9 -12.64 -10.12 -0.42
CA TRP A 9 -12.09 -10.81 0.75
C TRP A 9 -12.40 -12.30 0.74
N SER A 10 -11.42 -13.11 1.12
CA SER A 10 -11.61 -14.55 1.29
C SER A 10 -12.61 -14.84 2.42
N GLY A 11 -13.16 -16.06 2.46
CA GLY A 11 -14.00 -16.50 3.58
C GLY A 11 -13.30 -16.36 4.94
N PHE A 12 -12.00 -16.63 4.98
CA PHE A 12 -11.18 -16.48 6.18
C PHE A 12 -11.11 -15.03 6.68
N ILE A 13 -10.87 -14.06 5.79
CA ILE A 13 -10.80 -12.64 6.18
C ILE A 13 -12.16 -12.15 6.68
N ARG A 14 -13.26 -12.58 6.03
CA ARG A 14 -14.62 -12.24 6.48
C ARG A 14 -14.91 -12.79 7.87
N ALA A 15 -14.59 -14.05 8.14
CA ALA A 15 -14.78 -14.66 9.46
C ALA A 15 -13.98 -13.96 10.57
N ILE A 16 -12.73 -13.55 10.28
CA ILE A 16 -11.94 -12.76 11.24
C ILE A 16 -12.56 -11.38 11.48
N SER A 17 -13.08 -10.73 10.43
CA SER A 17 -13.70 -9.41 10.54
C SER A 17 -14.93 -9.45 11.45
N GLU A 18 -15.78 -10.47 11.29
CA GLU A 18 -16.93 -10.71 12.18
C GLU A 18 -16.50 -10.96 13.63
N ALA A 19 -15.43 -11.73 13.85
CA ALA A 19 -14.88 -11.98 15.19
C ALA A 19 -14.31 -10.69 15.83
N TYR A 20 -13.67 -9.82 15.05
CA TYR A 20 -13.18 -8.53 15.51
C TYR A 20 -14.32 -7.58 15.88
N ASP A 21 -15.36 -7.50 15.07
CA ASP A 21 -16.54 -6.69 15.38
C ASP A 21 -17.21 -7.16 16.67
N ALA A 22 -17.31 -8.48 16.90
CA ALA A 22 -17.82 -9.05 18.15
C ALA A 22 -16.96 -8.71 19.39
N LEU A 23 -15.67 -8.41 19.20
CA LEU A 23 -14.75 -7.98 20.26
C LEU A 23 -14.68 -6.46 20.41
N GLY A 24 -15.45 -5.69 19.64
CA GLY A 24 -15.42 -4.22 19.65
C GLY A 24 -14.23 -3.60 18.90
N LEU A 25 -13.49 -4.39 18.13
CA LEU A 25 -12.43 -3.89 17.25
C LEU A 25 -13.07 -3.46 15.93
N HIS A 26 -13.42 -2.18 15.82
CA HIS A 26 -14.18 -1.68 14.68
C HIS A 26 -13.38 -1.61 13.37
N PHE A 27 -14.06 -1.84 12.25
CA PHE A 27 -13.49 -1.58 10.92
C PHE A 27 -13.22 -0.09 10.71
N ARG A 28 -12.01 0.22 10.24
CA ARG A 28 -11.58 1.54 9.80
C ARG A 28 -11.39 1.50 8.28
N PRO A 29 -12.05 2.37 7.50
CA PRO A 29 -12.00 2.31 6.04
C PRO A 29 -10.67 2.76 5.44
N ASP A 30 -9.88 3.53 6.18
CA ASP A 30 -8.55 3.97 5.75
C ASP A 30 -7.51 3.85 6.85
N PHE A 31 -6.57 2.91 6.67
CA PHE A 31 -5.43 2.71 7.55
C PHE A 31 -4.50 3.93 7.65
N ASN A 32 -4.44 4.75 6.58
CA ASN A 32 -3.66 5.98 6.56
C ASN A 32 -4.50 7.20 6.98
N GLY A 33 -5.76 6.99 7.32
CA GLY A 33 -6.71 8.05 7.68
C GLY A 33 -6.57 8.46 9.15
N ALA A 34 -7.69 8.79 9.77
CA ALA A 34 -7.74 9.17 11.17
C ALA A 34 -7.16 8.07 12.08
N PHE A 35 -6.32 8.47 13.02
CA PHE A 35 -5.74 7.58 14.03
C PHE A 35 -6.83 6.93 14.90
N GLY A 36 -6.56 5.70 15.34
CA GLY A 36 -7.41 4.94 16.25
C GLY A 36 -7.26 3.45 16.04
N ASP A 37 -7.69 2.69 17.04
CA ASP A 37 -7.61 1.23 17.02
C ASP A 37 -8.72 0.62 16.16
N GLY A 38 -8.45 -0.59 15.66
CA GLY A 38 -9.36 -1.33 14.78
C GLY A 38 -8.62 -2.08 13.68
N TYR A 39 -9.38 -2.63 12.73
CA TYR A 39 -8.84 -3.33 11.56
C TYR A 39 -9.20 -2.57 10.28
N SER A 40 -8.41 -2.74 9.22
CA SER A 40 -8.58 -1.99 7.97
C SER A 40 -8.11 -2.79 6.75
N VAL A 41 -8.53 -2.32 5.57
CA VAL A 41 -7.82 -2.63 4.33
C VAL A 41 -6.43 -1.99 4.34
N VAL A 42 -5.39 -2.80 4.10
CA VAL A 42 -4.01 -2.30 4.03
C VAL A 42 -3.80 -1.60 2.68
N PRO A 43 -3.30 -0.34 2.65
CA PRO A 43 -2.94 0.33 1.41
C PRO A 43 -1.69 -0.31 0.80
N LEU A 44 -1.79 -0.71 -0.47
CA LEU A 44 -0.70 -1.35 -1.20
C LEU A 44 -0.08 -0.37 -2.22
N THR A 45 1.25 -0.31 -2.24
CA THR A 45 2.06 0.46 -3.20
C THR A 45 2.18 -0.29 -4.53
N ASN A 46 1.04 -0.51 -5.18
CA ASN A 46 0.93 -1.21 -6.46
C ASN A 46 0.10 -0.38 -7.45
N ARG A 47 0.33 -0.60 -8.75
CA ARG A 47 -0.46 -0.05 -9.86
C ARG A 47 -0.72 -1.17 -10.87
N ASN A 48 -1.98 -1.33 -11.29
CA ASN A 48 -2.39 -2.36 -12.25
C ASN A 48 -1.91 -3.78 -11.88
N GLY A 49 -2.01 -4.15 -10.59
CA GLY A 49 -1.57 -5.46 -10.09
C GLY A 49 -0.06 -5.62 -9.90
N HIS A 50 0.75 -4.65 -10.35
CA HIS A 50 2.21 -4.71 -10.26
C HIS A 50 2.71 -3.86 -9.11
N ARG A 51 3.77 -4.35 -8.45
CA ARG A 51 4.48 -3.59 -7.42
C ARG A 51 5.08 -2.31 -8.01
N VAL A 52 4.97 -1.21 -7.27
CA VAL A 52 5.65 0.05 -7.60
C VAL A 52 6.75 0.28 -6.57
N SER A 53 8.02 0.21 -7.00
CA SER A 53 9.17 0.54 -6.16
C SER A 53 9.37 2.06 -6.05
N ALA A 54 10.20 2.50 -5.10
CA ALA A 54 10.60 3.92 -5.03
C ALA A 54 11.27 4.37 -6.34
N ALA A 55 12.15 3.55 -6.94
CA ALA A 55 12.76 3.87 -8.22
C ALA A 55 11.73 4.04 -9.33
N MET A 56 10.70 3.18 -9.41
CA MET A 56 9.63 3.31 -10.41
C MET A 56 8.76 4.55 -10.17
N ALA A 57 8.47 4.88 -8.91
CA ALA A 57 7.63 6.01 -8.55
C ALA A 57 8.32 7.36 -8.79
N TYR A 58 9.62 7.46 -8.47
CA TYR A 58 10.34 8.73 -8.42
C TYR A 58 11.34 8.92 -9.56
N LEU A 59 11.92 7.85 -10.11
CA LEU A 59 12.92 7.92 -11.19
C LEU A 59 12.28 7.62 -12.55
N SER A 60 11.29 8.43 -12.92
CA SER A 60 10.74 8.42 -14.28
C SER A 60 11.79 8.83 -15.31
N GLU A 61 11.53 8.58 -16.59
CA GLU A 61 12.41 8.98 -17.69
C GLU A 61 12.77 10.47 -17.63
N SER A 62 11.76 11.32 -17.42
CA SER A 62 11.93 12.78 -17.29
C SER A 62 12.79 13.21 -16.09
N VAL A 63 12.79 12.42 -15.02
CA VAL A 63 13.63 12.69 -13.84
C VAL A 63 15.06 12.24 -14.11
N ARG A 64 15.23 11.07 -14.73
CA ARG A 64 16.54 10.54 -15.11
C ARG A 64 17.27 11.40 -16.14
N SER A 65 16.55 12.11 -17.00
CA SER A 65 17.13 12.99 -18.02
C SER A 65 17.58 14.36 -17.49
N ARG A 66 17.41 14.66 -16.20
CA ARG A 66 17.81 15.95 -15.63
C ARG A 66 19.33 16.10 -15.62
N ARG A 67 19.85 17.18 -16.22
CA ARG A 67 21.30 17.45 -16.34
C ARG A 67 22.05 17.52 -15.01
N ASN A 68 21.33 17.81 -13.92
CA ASN A 68 21.89 17.91 -12.57
C ASN A 68 21.68 16.63 -11.72
N LEU A 69 21.24 15.52 -12.33
CA LEU A 69 21.08 14.24 -11.64
C LEU A 69 21.98 13.18 -12.29
N THR A 70 22.98 12.72 -11.54
CA THR A 70 23.82 11.58 -11.93
C THR A 70 23.46 10.37 -11.05
N ILE A 71 23.19 9.23 -11.68
CA ILE A 71 22.90 7.97 -10.98
C ILE A 71 23.99 6.98 -11.35
N LEU A 72 24.73 6.49 -10.35
CA LEU A 72 25.77 5.47 -10.51
C LEU A 72 25.23 4.11 -10.03
N PRO A 73 24.69 3.27 -10.94
CA PRO A 73 24.19 1.96 -10.52
C PRO A 73 25.36 1.02 -10.20
N LYS A 74 25.16 0.13 -9.21
CA LYS A 74 26.13 -0.90 -8.81
C LYS A 74 27.47 -0.35 -8.32
N THR A 75 27.47 0.80 -7.66
CA THR A 75 28.65 1.42 -7.06
C THR A 75 28.58 1.33 -5.54
N THR A 76 29.70 1.02 -4.90
CA THR A 76 29.88 1.07 -3.44
C THR A 76 30.66 2.32 -3.08
N VAL A 77 30.28 2.97 -1.98
CA VAL A 77 30.94 4.18 -1.45
C VAL A 77 32.22 3.82 -0.71
#